data_AF-A0A673BCY7-F1
#
_entry.id   AF-A0A673BCY7-F1
#
_cell.length_a   1.000
_cell.length_b   1.000
_cell.length_c   1.000
_cell.angle_alpha   90.00
_cell.angle_beta   90.00
_cell.angle_gamma   90.00
#
_symmetry.space_group_name_H-M   'P 1'
#
loop_
_entity.id
_entity.type
_entity.pdbx_description
1 polymer ?
#
loop_
_entity_poly.entity_id
_entity_poly.type
_entity_poly.pdbx_seq_one_letter_code
_entity_poly.pdbx_strand_id
1 'polypeptide(L)'
;VKGLSTTRTPALTLHLQTPALTLHLQTPALTLHLQTPALTLHLKTPALTLHLQTPALTLHLQTPALTLYLQTPALTLHLQTPALTLHLQTPALTLHLQTPALTLHLQTPALTLHLQTPTPALTLHLQTPALTLHLQTPALTLHLQTPALTLFFFFFFSWPRGSRKHNTQLEHTVTV
;
A
#
# COMPACT_ATOMS: atom_id res chain seq x y z
N VAL A 1 0.00 -24.24 -41.24
CA VAL A 1 -1.31 -24.53 -40.60
C VAL A 1 -1.74 -23.29 -39.84
N LYS A 2 -2.91 -22.76 -40.21
CA LYS A 2 -3.59 -21.62 -39.60
C LYS A 2 -4.30 -22.13 -38.33
N GLY A 3 -4.21 -21.40 -37.21
CA GLY A 3 -4.97 -21.69 -35.98
C GLY A 3 -4.42 -20.92 -34.79
N LEU A 4 -5.24 -20.03 -34.21
CA LEU A 4 -4.94 -19.28 -32.98
C LEU A 4 -4.53 -20.23 -31.84
N SER A 5 -3.50 -19.85 -31.09
CA SER A 5 -3.52 -20.06 -29.63
C SER A 5 -2.64 -19.02 -28.96
N THR A 6 -3.28 -18.04 -28.33
CA THR A 6 -2.66 -17.18 -27.31
C THR A 6 -2.14 -18.07 -26.18
N THR A 7 -0.84 -18.37 -26.16
CA THR A 7 -0.22 -19.18 -25.10
C THR A 7 -0.16 -18.36 -23.82
N ARG A 8 -1.24 -18.44 -23.04
CA ARG A 8 -1.41 -17.94 -21.67
C ARG A 8 -0.40 -18.67 -20.77
N THR A 9 0.70 -18.04 -20.40
CA THR A 9 1.65 -18.59 -19.43
C THR A 9 0.95 -18.81 -18.08
N PRO A 10 1.12 -19.98 -17.44
CA PRO A 10 0.41 -20.33 -16.22
C PRO A 10 0.93 -19.52 -15.02
N ALA A 11 0.15 -19.52 -13.93
CA ALA A 11 0.54 -18.92 -12.65
C ALA A 11 1.97 -19.33 -12.24
N LEU A 12 2.71 -18.39 -11.64
CA LEU A 12 4.09 -18.60 -11.23
C LEU A 12 4.19 -18.69 -9.70
N THR A 13 4.87 -19.71 -9.19
CA THR A 13 5.13 -19.93 -7.76
C THR A 13 6.63 -20.05 -7.53
N LEU A 14 7.19 -19.26 -6.60
CA LEU A 14 8.63 -19.31 -6.26
C LEU A 14 8.84 -19.49 -4.76
N HIS A 15 9.83 -20.32 -4.42
CA HIS A 15 10.38 -20.50 -3.08
C HIS A 15 11.90 -20.29 -3.14
N LEU A 16 12.41 -19.26 -2.45
CA LEU A 16 13.85 -18.93 -2.47
C LEU A 16 14.33 -18.52 -1.07
N GLN A 17 15.57 -18.92 -0.77
CA GLN A 17 16.32 -18.48 0.40
C GLN A 17 17.69 -17.98 -0.05
N THR A 18 17.92 -16.67 0.06
CA THR A 18 19.13 -15.98 -0.43
C THR A 18 19.50 -14.82 0.51
N PRO A 19 20.77 -14.38 0.56
CA PRO A 19 21.18 -13.26 1.42
C PRO A 19 20.58 -11.91 1.01
N ALA A 20 20.35 -11.69 -0.28
CA ALA A 20 19.64 -10.54 -0.81
C ALA A 20 19.00 -10.90 -2.16
N LEU A 21 17.85 -10.29 -2.46
CA LEU A 21 17.17 -10.52 -3.72
C LEU A 21 16.53 -9.22 -4.25
N THR A 22 16.72 -8.97 -5.55
CA THR A 22 16.01 -7.94 -6.30
C THR A 22 15.31 -8.59 -7.47
N LEU A 23 14.00 -8.32 -7.66
CA LEU A 23 13.19 -8.99 -8.67
C LEU A 23 12.25 -8.02 -9.38
N HIS A 24 12.18 -8.15 -10.70
CA HIS A 24 11.24 -7.44 -11.55
C HIS A 24 10.42 -8.46 -12.35
N LEU A 25 9.10 -8.51 -12.17
CA LEU A 25 8.24 -9.47 -12.88
C LEU A 25 6.93 -8.86 -13.37
N GLN A 26 6.47 -9.38 -14.51
CA GLN A 26 5.15 -9.14 -15.06
C GLN A 26 4.54 -10.49 -15.46
N THR A 27 3.53 -10.95 -14.72
CA THR A 27 2.87 -12.25 -14.92
C THR A 27 1.37 -12.14 -14.66
N PRO A 28 0.53 -13.05 -15.20
CA PRO A 28 -0.93 -13.01 -14.97
C PRO A 28 -1.33 -13.36 -13.53
N ALA A 29 -0.55 -14.18 -12.83
CA ALA A 29 -0.72 -14.49 -11.41
C ALA A 29 0.63 -14.88 -10.80
N LEU A 30 0.84 -14.52 -9.54
CA LEU A 30 2.09 -14.78 -8.83
C LEU A 30 1.84 -15.09 -7.35
N THR A 31 2.49 -16.14 -6.86
CA THR A 31 2.58 -16.48 -5.44
C THR A 31 4.05 -16.59 -5.04
N LEU A 32 4.50 -15.81 -4.05
CA LEU A 32 5.88 -15.88 -3.55
C LEU A 32 5.92 -16.22 -2.06
N HIS A 33 6.84 -17.14 -1.73
CA HIS A 33 7.28 -17.41 -0.36
C HIS A 33 8.80 -17.23 -0.29
N LEU A 34 9.26 -16.19 0.39
CA LEU A 34 10.70 -15.84 0.44
C LEU A 34 11.15 -15.59 1.87
N GLN A 35 12.37 -16.05 2.17
CA GLN A 35 13.08 -15.77 3.40
C GLN A 35 14.49 -15.26 3.05
N THR A 36 14.69 -13.95 3.17
CA THR A 36 15.94 -13.27 2.84
C THR A 36 16.22 -12.13 3.84
N PRO A 37 17.48 -11.80 4.16
CA PRO A 37 17.84 -10.61 4.94
C PRO A 37 17.32 -9.29 4.35
N ALA A 38 17.48 -9.11 3.03
CA ALA A 38 17.00 -7.93 2.31
C ALA A 38 16.28 -8.34 1.02
N LEU A 39 15.19 -7.63 0.70
CA LEU A 39 14.37 -7.91 -0.47
C LEU A 39 13.84 -6.63 -1.12
N THR A 40 13.97 -6.53 -2.44
CA THR A 40 13.36 -5.48 -3.25
C THR A 40 12.56 -6.11 -4.39
N LEU A 41 11.25 -5.87 -4.46
CA LEU A 41 10.41 -6.38 -5.56
C LEU A 41 9.71 -5.24 -6.32
N HIS A 42 9.67 -5.38 -7.64
CA HIS A 42 8.86 -4.58 -8.54
C HIS A 42 7.96 -5.50 -9.38
N LEU A 43 6.65 -5.52 -9.08
CA LEU A 43 5.73 -6.48 -9.69
C LEU A 43 4.53 -5.80 -10.35
N LYS A 44 4.17 -6.28 -11.54
CA LYS A 44 2.94 -5.91 -12.25
C LYS A 44 2.14 -7.16 -12.59
N THR A 45 1.10 -7.45 -11.83
CA THR A 45 0.30 -8.67 -12.01
C THR A 45 -1.19 -8.43 -11.76
N PRO A 46 -2.12 -9.11 -12.46
CA PRO A 46 -3.55 -9.09 -12.17
C PRO A 46 -3.92 -9.55 -10.74
N ALA A 47 -3.26 -10.61 -10.26
CA ALA A 47 -3.44 -11.14 -8.92
C ALA A 47 -2.08 -11.46 -8.28
N LEU A 48 -1.94 -11.14 -6.99
CA LEU A 48 -0.70 -11.34 -6.25
C LEU A 48 -1.01 -11.73 -4.80
N THR A 49 -0.35 -12.79 -4.34
CA THR A 49 -0.33 -13.19 -2.94
C THR A 49 1.12 -13.35 -2.50
N LEU A 50 1.53 -12.63 -1.45
CA LEU A 50 2.88 -12.70 -0.90
C LEU A 50 2.84 -13.07 0.57
N HIS A 51 3.71 -14.00 0.95
CA HIS A 51 4.06 -14.30 2.34
C HIS A 51 5.57 -14.20 2.49
N LEU A 52 6.05 -13.17 3.19
CA LEU A 52 7.49 -12.87 3.29
C LEU A 52 7.89 -12.67 4.76
N GLN A 53 9.04 -13.22 5.10
CA GLN A 53 9.71 -13.00 6.39
C GLN A 53 11.14 -12.54 6.12
N THR A 54 11.36 -11.22 6.22
CA THR A 54 12.63 -10.57 5.86
C THR A 54 12.93 -9.41 6.83
N PRO A 55 14.17 -9.23 7.31
CA PRO A 55 14.60 -8.06 8.08
C PRO A 55 14.26 -6.70 7.43
N ALA A 56 14.57 -6.54 6.14
CA ALA A 56 14.29 -5.31 5.39
C ALA A 56 13.59 -5.62 4.06
N LEU A 57 12.51 -4.90 3.78
CA LEU A 57 11.68 -5.13 2.60
C LEU A 57 11.25 -3.82 1.92
N THR A 58 11.44 -3.77 0.61
CA THR A 58 10.91 -2.70 -0.26
C THR A 58 10.08 -3.31 -1.38
N LEU A 59 8.82 -2.90 -1.50
CA LEU A 59 7.92 -3.39 -2.56
C LEU A 59 7.33 -2.25 -3.37
N HIS A 60 7.34 -2.41 -4.69
CA HIS A 60 6.62 -1.58 -5.65
C HIS A 60 5.66 -2.46 -6.46
N LEU A 61 4.36 -2.37 -6.18
CA LEU A 61 3.36 -3.25 -6.76
C LEU A 61 2.27 -2.47 -7.49
N GLN A 62 1.93 -2.93 -8.69
CA GLN A 62 0.78 -2.46 -9.46
C GLN A 62 -0.10 -3.65 -9.81
N THR A 63 -1.20 -3.83 -9.07
CA THR A 63 -2.09 -5.00 -9.23
C THR A 63 -3.57 -4.62 -9.03
N PRO A 64 -4.52 -5.23 -9.76
CA PRO A 64 -5.96 -5.12 -9.54
C PRO A 64 -6.44 -5.56 -8.16
N ALA A 65 -5.92 -6.69 -7.67
CA ALA A 65 -6.22 -7.23 -6.35
C ALA A 65 -4.92 -7.64 -5.65
N LEU A 66 -4.80 -7.28 -4.37
CA LEU A 66 -3.62 -7.55 -3.58
C LEU A 66 -3.98 -7.94 -2.15
N THR A 67 -3.41 -9.05 -1.70
CA THR A 67 -3.45 -9.47 -0.29
C THR A 67 -2.01 -9.72 0.16
N LEU A 68 -1.57 -9.01 1.20
CA LEU A 68 -0.24 -9.16 1.78
C LEU A 68 -0.33 -9.52 3.26
N TYR A 69 0.49 -10.48 3.66
CA TYR A 69 0.79 -10.82 5.05
C TYR A 69 2.30 -10.76 5.24
N LEU A 70 2.78 -9.76 5.98
CA LEU A 70 4.21 -9.52 6.15
C LEU A 70 4.57 -9.33 7.62
N GLN A 71 5.67 -9.95 8.03
CA GLN A 71 6.31 -9.75 9.33
C GLN A 71 7.77 -9.40 9.10
N THR A 72 8.11 -8.12 9.25
CA THR A 72 9.42 -7.56 8.90
C THR A 72 9.81 -6.42 9.84
N PRO A 73 11.06 -6.35 10.35
CA PRO A 73 11.60 -5.22 11.10
C PRO A 73 11.40 -3.85 10.45
N ALA A 74 11.73 -3.73 9.16
CA ALA A 74 11.58 -2.48 8.40
C ALA A 74 10.89 -2.73 7.05
N LEU A 75 9.87 -1.93 6.75
CA LEU A 75 9.06 -2.10 5.55
C LEU A 75 8.75 -0.77 4.85
N THR A 76 8.98 -0.76 3.53
CA THR A 76 8.55 0.33 2.64
C THR A 76 7.68 -0.26 1.52
N LEU A 77 6.43 0.20 1.41
CA LEU A 77 5.52 -0.21 0.34
C LEU A 77 5.08 0.97 -0.52
N HIS A 78 5.13 0.77 -1.84
CA HIS A 78 4.50 1.63 -2.85
C HIS A 78 3.49 0.81 -3.64
N LEU A 79 2.21 1.05 -3.41
CA LEU A 79 1.13 0.24 -3.97
C LEU A 79 0.14 1.09 -4.77
N GLN A 80 -0.15 0.64 -5.98
CA GLN A 80 -1.23 1.18 -6.81
C GLN A 80 -2.20 0.05 -7.16
N THR A 81 -3.33 -0.01 -6.45
CA THR A 81 -4.32 -1.09 -6.62
C THR A 81 -5.76 -0.55 -6.50
N PRO A 82 -6.75 -1.11 -7.21
CA PRO A 82 -8.17 -0.85 -7.01
C PRO A 82 -8.72 -1.31 -5.65
N ALA A 83 -8.30 -2.48 -5.17
CA ALA A 83 -8.71 -3.02 -3.89
C ALA A 83 -7.49 -3.52 -3.12
N LEU A 84 -7.40 -3.15 -1.85
CA LEU A 84 -6.26 -3.47 -1.01
C LEU A 84 -6.69 -3.91 0.39
N THR A 85 -6.20 -5.08 0.79
CA THR A 85 -6.29 -5.57 2.17
C THR A 85 -4.89 -5.87 2.69
N LEU A 86 -4.50 -5.18 3.76
CA LEU A 86 -3.18 -5.33 4.38
C LEU A 86 -3.29 -5.68 5.87
N HIS A 87 -2.51 -6.70 6.26
CA HIS A 87 -2.25 -7.05 7.65
C HIS A 87 -0.74 -7.10 7.87
N LEU A 88 -0.21 -6.12 8.61
CA LEU A 88 1.24 -5.99 8.84
C LEU A 88 1.55 -5.83 10.32
N GLN A 89 2.63 -6.50 10.74
CA GLN A 89 3.24 -6.35 12.05
C GLN A 89 4.72 -6.05 11.86
N THR A 90 5.13 -4.81 12.11
CA THR A 90 6.47 -4.32 11.77
C THR A 90 6.90 -3.23 12.76
N PRO A 91 8.16 -3.19 13.23
CA PRO A 91 8.73 -2.08 14.01
C PRO A 91 8.69 -0.70 13.34
N ALA A 92 8.99 -0.62 12.04
CA ALA A 92 9.00 0.64 11.28
C ALA A 92 8.35 0.44 9.91
N LEU A 93 7.41 1.32 9.57
CA LEU A 93 6.59 1.19 8.38
C LEU A 93 6.41 2.52 7.64
N THR A 94 6.70 2.50 6.35
CA THR A 94 6.39 3.59 5.41
C THR A 94 5.49 3.07 4.30
N LEU A 95 4.34 3.69 4.11
CA LEU A 95 3.35 3.30 3.11
C LEU A 95 3.02 4.47 2.18
N HIS A 96 3.08 4.20 0.88
CA HIS A 96 2.55 5.06 -0.18
C HIS A 96 1.49 4.30 -0.96
N LEU A 97 0.23 4.70 -0.79
CA LEU A 97 -0.93 3.98 -1.32
C LEU A 97 -1.75 4.88 -2.24
N GLN A 98 -2.07 4.35 -3.43
CA GLN A 98 -3.08 4.89 -4.31
C GLN A 98 -4.13 3.82 -4.59
N THR A 99 -5.26 3.91 -3.89
CA THR A 99 -6.36 2.93 -3.99
C THR A 99 -7.73 3.56 -3.72
N PRO A 100 -8.79 3.18 -4.46
CA PRO A 100 -10.15 3.59 -4.16
C PRO A 100 -10.79 2.83 -2.98
N ALA A 101 -10.38 1.58 -2.70
CA ALA A 101 -10.89 0.79 -1.59
C ALA A 101 -9.74 0.21 -0.74
N LEU A 102 -9.75 0.53 0.56
CA LEU A 102 -8.68 0.15 1.48
C LEU A 102 -9.23 -0.34 2.82
N THR A 103 -8.77 -1.52 3.22
CA THR A 103 -8.88 -2.01 4.59
C THR A 103 -7.50 -2.35 5.11
N LEU A 104 -7.14 -1.75 6.24
CA LEU A 104 -5.78 -1.82 6.75
C LEU A 104 -5.78 -2.02 8.26
N HIS A 105 -5.06 -3.06 8.69
CA HIS A 105 -4.85 -3.43 10.09
C HIS A 105 -3.34 -3.46 10.36
N LEU A 106 -2.85 -2.48 11.13
CA LEU A 106 -1.43 -2.35 11.43
C LEU A 106 -1.15 -2.30 12.92
N GLN A 107 -0.10 -3.00 13.32
CA GLN A 107 0.54 -2.88 14.61
C GLN A 107 2.01 -2.55 14.38
N THR A 108 2.40 -1.32 14.69
CA THR A 108 3.78 -0.82 14.49
C THR A 108 4.13 0.23 15.52
N PRO A 109 5.35 0.28 16.06
CA PRO A 109 5.92 1.39 16.82
C PRO A 109 5.90 2.75 16.11
N ALA A 110 6.16 2.75 14.80
CA ALA A 110 6.25 3.96 13.99
C ALA A 110 5.62 3.76 12.60
N LEU A 111 4.75 4.68 12.20
CA LEU A 111 4.07 4.65 10.91
C LEU A 111 4.10 6.02 10.21
N THR A 112 4.54 6.02 8.96
CA THR A 112 4.31 7.10 8.00
C THR A 112 3.43 6.59 6.88
N LEU A 113 2.25 7.18 6.69
CA LEU A 113 1.31 6.79 5.65
C LEU A 113 0.96 7.98 4.75
N HIS A 114 1.22 7.82 3.46
CA HIS A 114 0.71 8.67 2.39
C HIS A 114 -0.38 7.93 1.64
N LEU A 115 -1.60 8.47 1.65
CA LEU A 115 -2.75 7.85 1.00
C LEU A 115 -3.45 8.86 0.10
N GLN A 116 -3.64 8.46 -1.16
CA GLN A 116 -4.45 9.16 -2.14
C GLN A 116 -5.61 8.25 -2.59
N THR A 117 -6.84 8.68 -2.33
CA THR A 117 -8.05 7.97 -2.79
C THR A 117 -9.07 8.94 -3.40
N PRO A 118 -9.68 8.59 -4.54
CA PRO A 118 -10.78 9.35 -5.11
C PRO A 118 -12.16 9.04 -4.47
N THR A 119 -12.27 8.05 -3.58
CA THR A 119 -13.56 7.52 -3.07
C THR A 119 -13.65 7.47 -1.53
N PRO A 120 -14.87 7.48 -0.96
CA PRO A 120 -15.08 7.76 0.47
C PRO A 120 -14.93 6.57 1.43
N ALA A 121 -14.81 5.34 0.95
CA ALA A 121 -14.81 4.15 1.81
C ALA A 121 -13.39 3.77 2.23
N LEU A 122 -12.91 4.34 3.33
CA LEU A 122 -11.65 3.99 3.97
C LEU A 122 -11.87 3.53 5.41
N THR A 123 -11.28 2.38 5.77
CA THR A 123 -11.27 1.89 7.15
C THR A 123 -9.84 1.57 7.58
N LEU A 124 -9.33 2.37 8.53
CA LEU A 124 -7.99 2.19 9.08
C LEU A 124 -8.07 1.83 10.57
N HIS A 125 -7.47 0.70 10.94
CA HIS A 125 -7.26 0.29 12.32
C HIS A 125 -5.76 0.30 12.63
N LEU A 126 -5.34 1.29 13.41
CA LEU A 126 -3.92 1.54 13.69
C LEU A 126 -3.65 1.50 15.19
N GLN A 127 -2.66 0.70 15.59
CA GLN A 127 -2.08 0.72 16.92
C GLN A 127 -0.60 1.08 16.79
N THR A 128 -0.26 2.31 17.15
CA THR A 128 1.11 2.82 17.06
C THR A 128 1.41 3.93 18.07
N PRO A 129 2.56 3.91 18.75
CA PRO A 129 3.10 5.02 19.53
C PRO A 129 3.26 6.33 18.73
N ALA A 130 3.75 6.26 17.48
CA ALA A 130 3.99 7.45 16.65
C ALA A 130 3.34 7.29 15.28
N LEU A 131 2.54 8.28 14.89
CA LEU A 131 1.80 8.26 13.62
C LEU A 131 1.91 9.58 12.85
N THR A 132 2.34 9.48 11.59
CA THR A 132 2.28 10.56 10.61
C THR A 132 1.39 10.17 9.43
N LEU A 133 0.34 10.93 9.18
CA LEU A 133 -0.62 10.71 8.10
C LEU A 133 -0.64 11.88 7.12
N HIS A 134 -0.52 11.57 5.83
CA HIS A 134 -0.78 12.49 4.73
C HIS A 134 -1.92 11.94 3.88
N LEU A 135 -3.08 12.57 3.94
CA LEU A 135 -4.30 12.06 3.33
C LEU A 135 -4.88 13.02 2.30
N GLN A 136 -5.18 12.47 1.13
CA GLN A 136 -6.00 13.10 0.10
C GLN A 136 -7.23 12.21 -0.13
N THR A 137 -8.32 12.49 0.58
CA THR A 137 -9.56 11.69 0.53
C THR A 137 -10.80 12.55 0.76
N PRO A 138 -11.95 12.26 0.12
CA PRO A 138 -13.21 12.95 0.38
C PRO A 138 -13.85 12.59 1.73
N ALA A 139 -13.60 11.39 2.27
CA ALA A 139 -14.12 10.95 3.57
C ALA A 139 -13.16 9.97 4.26
N LEU A 140 -13.21 9.91 5.59
CA LEU A 140 -12.27 9.13 6.39
C LEU A 140 -12.91 8.60 7.67
N THR A 141 -12.73 7.32 7.95
CA THR A 141 -13.03 6.71 9.26
C THR A 141 -11.75 6.14 9.85
N LEU A 142 -11.34 6.66 11.01
CA LEU A 142 -10.13 6.24 11.72
C LEU A 142 -10.48 5.64 13.06
N HIS A 143 -9.86 4.50 13.36
CA HIS A 143 -9.79 3.96 14.72
C HIS A 143 -8.32 3.88 15.14
N LEU A 144 -7.91 4.82 16.00
CA LEU A 144 -6.52 4.99 16.41
C LEU A 144 -6.34 4.71 17.89
N GLN A 145 -5.25 4.02 18.21
CA GLN A 145 -4.69 3.99 19.55
C GLN A 145 -3.25 4.49 19.46
N THR A 146 -3.06 5.80 19.68
CA THR A 146 -1.75 6.45 19.59
C THR A 146 -1.64 7.62 20.58
N PRO A 147 -0.49 7.77 21.28
CA PRO A 147 -0.20 8.93 22.10
C PRO A 147 0.32 10.14 21.31
N ALA A 148 0.77 9.96 20.05
CA ALA A 148 1.30 11.05 19.24
C ALA A 148 0.81 10.95 17.78
N LEU A 149 0.04 11.95 17.34
CA LEU A 149 -0.55 12.00 16.01
C LEU A 149 -0.16 13.28 15.28
N THR A 150 0.39 13.15 14.07
CA THR A 150 0.51 14.23 13.10
C THR A 150 -0.34 13.93 11.87
N LEU A 151 -1.33 14.77 11.58
CA LEU A 151 -2.23 14.62 10.43
C LEU A 151 -2.14 15.83 9.50
N PHE A 152 -1.85 15.54 8.24
CA PHE A 152 -1.98 16.47 7.11
C PHE A 152 -3.14 16.04 6.23
N PHE A 153 -4.13 16.91 6.07
CA PHE A 153 -5.34 16.63 5.29
C PHE A 153 -5.57 17.68 4.21
N PHE A 154 -5.81 17.22 2.98
CA PHE A 154 -6.07 18.06 1.81
C PHE A 154 -7.48 17.83 1.25
N PHE A 155 -8.28 18.89 1.13
CA PHE A 155 -9.60 18.85 0.47
C PHE A 155 -9.57 19.63 -0.86
N PHE A 156 -10.04 19.01 -1.94
CA PHE A 156 -10.30 19.72 -3.21
C PHE A 156 -11.77 20.16 -3.24
N PHE A 157 -12.03 21.44 -3.00
CA PHE A 157 -13.34 22.03 -3.26
C PHE A 157 -13.49 22.27 -4.76
N SER A 158 -14.34 21.48 -5.43
CA SER A 158 -14.77 21.81 -6.79
C SER A 158 -16.01 22.70 -6.71
N TRP A 159 -15.83 24.01 -6.83
CA TRP A 159 -16.94 24.97 -6.85
C TRP A 159 -17.83 24.78 -8.09
N PRO A 160 -19.17 24.94 -8.00
CA PRO A 160 -20.07 24.86 -9.16
C PRO A 160 -19.64 25.80 -10.29
N ARG A 161 -19.69 25.32 -11.54
CA ARG A 161 -19.23 26.05 -12.74
C ARG A 161 -19.85 27.45 -12.80
N GLY A 162 -19.07 28.48 -12.46
CA GLY A 162 -19.51 29.88 -12.50
C GLY A 162 -18.61 30.85 -11.72
N SER A 163 -17.93 30.41 -10.65
CA SER A 163 -17.00 31.28 -9.91
C SER A 163 -15.56 31.07 -10.38
N ARG A 164 -14.79 32.16 -10.45
CA ARG A 164 -13.37 32.20 -10.85
C ARG A 164 -12.60 31.06 -10.19
N LYS A 165 -11.82 30.33 -10.99
CA LYS A 165 -10.95 29.23 -10.57
C LYS A 165 -9.87 29.75 -9.63
N HIS A 166 -10.15 29.79 -8.34
CA HIS A 166 -9.11 29.73 -7.31
C HIS A 166 -9.14 28.30 -6.78
N ASN A 167 -8.14 27.50 -7.13
CA ASN A 167 -7.83 26.28 -6.38
C ASN A 167 -7.36 26.74 -5.00
N THR A 168 -8.27 26.90 -4.04
CA THR A 168 -7.92 27.12 -2.65
C THR A 168 -7.52 25.79 -2.03
N GLN A 169 -6.21 25.57 -1.93
CA GLN A 169 -5.66 24.51 -1.10
C GLN A 169 -5.75 24.95 0.36
N LEU A 170 -6.47 24.18 1.18
CA LEU A 170 -6.51 24.37 2.63
C LEU A 170 -5.75 23.21 3.27
N GLU A 171 -4.55 23.51 3.76
CA GLU A 171 -3.75 22.59 4.55
C GLU A 171 -4.19 22.70 6.00
N HIS A 172 -4.73 21.61 6.55
CA HIS A 172 -4.98 21.51 7.98
C HIS A 172 -3.95 20.55 8.58
N THR A 173 -3.17 21.07 9.52
CA THR A 173 -2.25 20.28 10.34
C THR A 173 -2.86 20.10 11.72
N VAL A 174 -3.01 18.85 12.16
CA VAL A 174 -3.41 18.52 13.53
C VAL A 174 -2.28 17.75 14.18
N THR A 175 -1.78 18.28 15.29
CA THR A 175 -0.80 17.63 16.17
C THR A 175 -1.41 17.43 17.55
N VAL A 176 -1.48 16.20 18.02
CA VAL A 176 -1.91 15.82 19.38
C VAL A 176 -0.81 14.99 20.01
#